data_AF-A0A1Z4V785-F1
#
_entry.id   AF-A0A1Z4V785-F1
#
_cell.length_a   1.000
_cell.length_b   1.000
_cell.length_c   1.000
_cell.angle_alpha   90.00
_cell.angle_beta   90.00
_cell.angle_gamma   90.00
#
_symmetry.space_group_name_H-M   'P 1'
#
loop_
_entity.id
_entity.type
_entity.pdbx_description
1 polymer ?
#
loop_
_entity_poly.entity_id
_entity_poly.type
_entity_poly.pdbx_seq_one_letter_code
_entity_poly.pdbx_strand_id
1 'polypeptide(L)' 'MTLQEIINSIESLPTEDREYLFEFMQKQRIEKKRTEILTNAEELKQAFNNGTAKRGSVY' A
#
# COMPACT_ATOMS: atom_id res chain seq x y z
N MET A 1 -17.13 -7.87 14.40
CA MET A 1 -16.90 -8.58 13.14
C MET A 1 -15.57 -9.30 13.25
N THR A 2 -15.59 -10.63 13.28
CA THR A 2 -14.39 -11.49 13.34
C THR A 2 -13.86 -11.75 11.93
N LEU A 3 -12.58 -12.10 11.80
CA LEU A 3 -11.99 -12.45 10.51
C LEU A 3 -12.78 -13.55 9.77
N GLN A 4 -13.26 -14.55 10.52
CA GLN A 4 -14.04 -15.66 9.97
C GLN A 4 -15.37 -15.19 9.37
N GLU A 5 -16.05 -14.24 10.02
CA GLU A 5 -17.30 -13.66 9.49
C GLU A 5 -17.06 -12.92 8.16
N ILE A 6 -15.90 -12.28 8.00
CA ILE A 6 -15.53 -11.61 6.75
C ILE A 6 -15.27 -12.64 5.64
N ILE A 7 -14.51 -13.70 5.96
CA ILE A 7 -14.19 -14.76 4.99
C ILE A 7 -15.48 -15.40 4.48
N ASN A 8 -16.39 -15.78 5.38
CA ASN A 8 -17.67 -16.37 5.01
C ASN A 8 -18.52 -15.43 4.13
N SER A 9 -18.44 -14.11 4.39
CA SER A 9 -19.16 -13.11 3.60
C SER A 9 -18.54 -12.88 2.22
N ILE A 10 -17.24 -13.10 2.06
CA ILE A 10 -16.56 -13.04 0.75
C ILE A 10 -16.83 -14.32 -0.04
N GLU A 11 -16.86 -15.48 0.62
CA GLU A 11 -17.14 -16.77 -0.02
C GLU A 11 -18.55 -16.89 -0.59
N SER A 12 -19.52 -16.17 0.01
CA SER A 12 -20.90 -16.13 -0.47
C SER A 12 -21.11 -15.23 -1.69
N LEU A 13 -20.10 -14.45 -2.08
CA LEU A 13 -20.18 -13.58 -3.26
C LEU A 13 -20.15 -14.40 -4.57
N PRO A 14 -20.81 -13.91 -5.63
CA PRO A 14 -20.61 -14.40 -6.98
C PRO A 14 -19.13 -14.43 -7.38
N THR A 15 -18.76 -15.34 -8.27
CA THR A 15 -17.37 -15.46 -8.72
C THR A 15 -16.85 -14.17 -9.35
N GLU A 16 -17.67 -13.44 -10.11
CA GLU A 16 -17.28 -12.15 -10.68
C GLU A 16 -16.94 -11.11 -9.61
N ASP A 17 -17.74 -11.04 -8.55
CA ASP A 17 -17.53 -10.09 -7.44
C ASP A 17 -16.29 -10.44 -6.62
N ARG A 18 -16.00 -11.75 -6.45
CA ARG A 18 -14.77 -12.21 -5.79
C ARG A 18 -13.52 -11.87 -6.61
N GLU A 19 -13.59 -12.04 -7.92
CA GLU A 19 -12.50 -11.69 -8.83
C GLU A 19 -12.24 -10.18 -8.82
N TYR A 20 -13.30 -9.38 -8.89
CA TYR A 20 -13.21 -7.93 -8.77
C TYR A 20 -12.60 -7.49 -7.42
N LEU A 21 -13.03 -8.09 -6.32
CA LEU A 21 -12.49 -7.80 -4.98
C LEU A 21 -10.99 -8.11 -4.93
N PHE A 22 -10.56 -9.22 -5.53
CA PHE A 22 -9.15 -9.59 -5.60
C PHE A 22 -8.33 -8.56 -6.39
N GLU A 23 -8.80 -8.14 -7.57
CA GLU A 23 -8.15 -7.09 -8.35
C GLU A 23 -8.09 -5.75 -7.60
N PHE A 24 -9.17 -5.39 -6.91
CA PHE A 24 -9.25 -4.16 -6.14
C PHE A 24 -8.23 -4.16 -4.99
N MET A 25 -8.12 -5.26 -4.24
CA MET A 25 -7.12 -5.40 -3.17
C MET A 25 -5.69 -5.36 -3.71
N GLN A 26 -5.43 -5.96 -4.88
CA GLN A 26 -4.14 -5.88 -5.55
C GLN A 26 -3.78 -4.44 -5.93
N LYS A 27 -4.71 -3.69 -6.51
CA LYS A 27 -4.53 -2.26 -6.84
C LYS A 27 -4.25 -1.43 -5.59
N GLN A 28 -4.99 -1.62 -4.50
CA GLN A 28 -4.75 -0.92 -3.24
C GLN A 28 -3.35 -1.18 -2.66
N ARG A 29 -2.81 -2.40 -2.78
CA ARG A 29 -1.43 -2.68 -2.36
C ARG A 29 -0.40 -1.90 -3.16
N ILE A 30 -0.61 -1.76 -4.47
CA ILE A 30 0.27 -0.98 -5.34
C ILE A 30 0.18 0.51 -4.97
N GLU A 31 -1.03 1.02 -4.76
CA GLU A 31 -1.26 2.41 -4.35
C GLU A 31 -0.64 2.72 -3.00
N LYS A 32 -0.79 1.84 -2.00
CA LYS A 32 -0.17 2.03 -0.68
C LYS A 32 1.36 2.10 -0.77
N LYS A 33 1.99 1.23 -1.59
CA LYS A 33 3.43 1.32 -1.87
C LYS A 33 3.82 2.63 -2.55
N ARG A 34 2.99 3.14 -3.47
CA ARG A 34 3.22 4.45 -4.10
C ARG A 34 3.12 5.58 -3.09
N THR A 35 2.18 5.53 -2.16
CA THR A 35 2.07 6.50 -1.06
C THR A 35 3.31 6.46 -0.17
N GLU A 36 3.79 5.28 0.21
CA GLU A 36 5.04 5.14 1.00
C GLU A 36 6.25 5.75 0.26
N ILE A 37 6.36 5.54 -1.06
CA ILE A 37 7.42 6.15 -1.88
C ILE A 37 7.28 7.68 -1.93
N LEU A 38 6.06 8.20 -2.07
CA LEU A 38 5.80 9.64 -2.09
C LEU A 38 6.12 10.29 -0.74
N THR A 39 5.68 9.69 0.37
CA THR A 39 6.01 10.15 1.72
C THR A 39 7.52 10.16 1.94
N ASN A 40 8.22 9.08 1.60
CA ASN A 40 9.68 9.01 1.72
C ASN A 40 10.38 10.06 0.84
N ALA A 41 9.87 10.33 -0.37
CA ALA A 41 10.43 11.35 -1.25
C ALA A 41 10.21 12.77 -0.71
N GLU A 42 9.08 13.02 -0.05
CA GLU A 42 8.76 14.30 0.57
C GLU A 42 9.61 14.53 1.83
N GLU A 43 9.77 13.52 2.67
CA GLU A 43 10.70 13.53 3.81
C GLU A 43 12.14 13.76 3.37
N LEU A 44 12.58 13.11 2.29
CA LEU A 44 13.92 13.32 1.73
C LEU A 44 14.09 14.75 1.20
N LYS A 45 13.09 15.30 0.50
CA LYS A 45 13.11 16.71 0.04
C LYS A 45 13.20 17.67 1.22
N GLN A 46 12.44 17.44 2.29
CA GLN A 46 12.49 18.27 3.49
C GLN A 46 13.83 18.16 4.21
N ALA A 47 14.37 16.95 4.37
CA ALA A 47 15.69 16.73 4.96
C ALA A 47 16.80 17.38 4.11
N PHE A 48 16.66 17.36 2.78
CA PHE A 48 17.60 18.05 1.89
C PHE A 48 17.54 19.57 2.09
N ASN A 49 16.33 20.15 2.09
CA ASN A 49 16.14 21.59 2.34
C ASN A 49 16.65 22.02 3.72
N ASN A 50 16.50 21.16 4.73
CA ASN A 50 16.94 21.43 6.10
C ASN A 50 18.44 21.10 6.32
N GLY A 51 19.16 20.64 5.29
CA GLY A 51 20.58 20.29 5.38
C GLY A 51 20.89 19.04 6.22
N THR A 52 19.88 18.24 6.57
CA THR A 52 20.00 17.05 7.42
C THR A 52 19.93 15.73 6.64
N ALA A 53 19.78 15.78 5.31
CA ALA A 53 19.79 14.59 4.47
C ALA A 53 21.13 13.86 4.53
N LYS A 54 21.08 12.55 4.81
CA LYS A 54 22.25 11.67 4.79
C LYS A 54 22.36 10.95 3.46
N ARG A 55 23.49 11.08 2.77
CA ARG A 55 23.78 10.32 1.55
C ARG A 55 24.20 8.90 1.94
N GLY A 56 23.41 7.91 1.55
CA GLY A 56 23.82 6.51 1.63
C GLY A 56 24.91 6.22 0.58
N SER A 57 25.89 5.42 0.95
CA SER A 57 26.86 4.81 0.03
C SER A 57 26.53 3.33 -0.14
N VAL A 58 26.57 2.86 -1.39
CA VAL A 58 26.48 1.43 -1.71
C VAL A 58 27.89 0.88 -1.61
N TYR A 59 28.12 -0.10 -0.73
CA TYR A 59 29.36 -0.87 -0.63
C TYR A 59 29.26 -2.13 -1.48
#